data_AF-A0A940A379-F1
#
_entry.id   AF-A0A940A379-F1
#
_cell.length_a   1.000
_cell.length_b   1.000
_cell.length_c   1.000
_cell.angle_alpha   90.00
_cell.angle_beta   90.00
_cell.angle_gamma   90.00
#
_symmetry.space_group_name_H-M   'P 1'
#
loop_
_entity.id
_entity.type
_entity.pdbx_description
1 polymer ?
#
loop_
_entity_poly.entity_id
_entity_poly.type
_entity_poly.pdbx_seq_one_letter_code
_entity_poly.pdbx_strand_id
1 'polypeptide(L)' 'MSDGNFNRALLPHGGYASGVRAGQAAERKRAAEALEQLLQELMPDQDDESRQAAILRFKQIISNS' A
#
# COMPACT_ATOMS: atom_id res chain seq x y z
N MET A 1 38.24 -29.59 5.79
CA MET A 1 37.81 -28.24 6.23
C MET A 1 36.46 -27.97 5.60
N SER A 2 35.48 -27.61 6.43
CA SER A 2 34.04 -27.69 6.16
C SER A 2 33.55 -26.63 5.18
N ASP A 3 32.58 -27.03 4.37
CA ASP A 3 31.77 -26.32 3.37
C ASP A 3 30.97 -25.10 3.93
N GLY A 4 31.65 -24.20 4.64
CA GLY A 4 31.06 -23.01 5.26
C GLY A 4 30.50 -21.98 4.27
N ASN A 5 30.59 -22.24 2.97
CA ASN A 5 30.05 -21.39 1.91
C ASN A 5 28.63 -21.80 1.47
N PHE A 6 28.18 -23.04 1.75
CA PHE A 6 26.85 -23.51 1.34
C PHE A 6 25.70 -22.89 2.16
N ASN A 7 25.95 -22.52 3.42
CA ASN A 7 24.93 -21.89 4.28
C ASN A 7 24.67 -20.41 3.98
N ARG A 8 25.60 -19.71 3.29
CA ARG A 8 25.39 -18.31 2.92
C ARG A 8 24.44 -18.17 1.72
N ALA A 9 24.38 -19.19 0.86
CA ALA A 9 23.47 -19.25 -0.28
C ALA A 9 22.02 -19.63 0.10
N LEU A 10 21.79 -20.13 1.32
CA LEU A 10 20.47 -20.55 1.82
C LEU A 10 19.68 -19.43 2.49
N LEU A 11 20.28 -18.26 2.72
CA LEU A 11 19.57 -17.11 3.27
C LEU A 11 18.95 -16.31 2.13
N PRO A 12 17.61 -16.25 2.01
CA PRO A 12 16.95 -15.46 0.97
C PRO A 12 17.17 -13.98 1.27
N HIS A 13 18.22 -13.41 0.68
CA HIS A 13 18.57 -11.98 0.77
C HIS A 13 17.51 -11.03 0.16
N GLY A 14 16.38 -11.55 -0.35
CA GLY A 14 15.36 -10.77 -1.07
C GLY A 14 13.98 -10.65 -0.40
N GLY A 15 13.69 -11.36 0.70
CA GLY A 15 12.33 -11.44 1.26
C GLY A 15 11.87 -10.23 2.07
N TYR A 16 12.81 -9.47 2.64
CA TYR A 16 12.47 -8.32 3.49
C TYR A 16 11.90 -7.15 2.68
N ALA A 17 12.52 -6.83 1.54
CA ALA A 17 12.07 -5.75 0.66
C ALA A 17 10.72 -6.06 0.00
N SER A 18 10.42 -7.32 -0.30
CA SER A 18 9.12 -7.72 -0.86
C SER A 18 8.01 -7.66 0.20
N GLY A 19 8.29 -8.08 1.44
CA GLY A 19 7.34 -7.99 2.56
C GLY A 19 6.99 -6.54 2.92
N VAL A 20 7.98 -5.64 2.96
CA VAL A 20 7.75 -4.21 3.23
C VAL A 20 6.89 -3.57 2.14
N ARG A 21 7.18 -3.83 0.85
CA ARG A 21 6.38 -3.30 -0.27
C ARG A 21 4.95 -3.84 -0.26
N ALA A 22 4.77 -5.12 0.06
CA ALA A 22 3.44 -5.71 0.20
C ALA A 22 2.64 -5.08 1.34
N GLY A 23 3.29 -4.82 2.49
CA GLY A 23 2.69 -4.11 3.62
C GLY A 23 2.26 -2.69 3.25
N GLN A 24 3.14 -1.92 2.60
CA GLN A 24 2.84 -0.56 2.14
C GLN A 24 1.69 -0.53 1.14
N ALA A 25 1.62 -1.49 0.22
CA ALA A 25 0.52 -1.58 -0.74
C ALA A 25 -0.82 -1.88 -0.04
N ALA A 26 -0.82 -2.80 0.94
CA ALA A 26 -2.01 -3.12 1.72
C ALA A 26 -2.48 -1.95 2.58
N GLU A 27 -1.55 -1.19 3.17
CA GLU A 27 -1.86 0.01 3.95
C GLU A 27 -2.46 1.12 3.09
N ARG A 28 -1.86 1.41 1.92
CA ARG A 28 -2.39 2.39 0.96
C ARG A 28 -3.80 2.05 0.50
N LYS A 29 -4.10 0.75 0.30
CA LYS A 29 -5.45 0.29 -0.02
C LYS A 29 -6.43 0.58 1.11
N ARG A 30 -6.10 0.20 2.35
CA ARG A 30 -6.95 0.47 3.53
C ARG A 30 -7.18 1.95 3.75
N ALA A 31 -6.17 2.79 3.54
CA ALA A 31 -6.29 4.24 3.65
C ALA A 31 -7.28 4.82 2.63
N ALA A 32 -7.24 4.34 1.38
CA ALA A 32 -8.17 4.78 0.34
C ALA A 32 -9.61 4.33 0.62
N GLU A 33 -9.81 3.11 1.13
CA GLU A 33 -11.12 2.59 1.54
C GLU A 33 -11.71 3.39 2.71
N ALA A 34 -10.89 3.72 3.72
CA ALA A 34 -11.32 4.54 4.84
C ALA A 34 -11.73 5.95 4.41
N LEU A 35 -11.01 6.55 3.46
CA LEU A 35 -11.39 7.85 2.89
C LEU A 35 -12.72 7.76 2.14
N GLU A 36 -12.92 6.72 1.34
CA GLU A 36 -14.17 6.52 0.60
C GLU A 36 -15.38 6.42 1.55
N GLN A 37 -15.26 5.64 2.63
CA GLN A 37 -16.29 5.55 3.66
C GLN A 37 -16.56 6.90 4.32
N LEU A 38 -15.50 7.63 4.69
CA LEU A 38 -15.62 8.95 5.31
C LEU A 38 -16.35 9.95 4.40
N LEU A 39 -16.06 9.93 3.10
CA LEU A 39 -16.74 10.80 2.12
C LEU A 39 -18.21 10.42 1.96
N GLN A 40 -18.55 9.13 1.98
CA GLN A 40 -19.95 8.68 1.96
C GLN A 40 -20.72 9.11 3.22
N GLU A 41 -20.08 9.09 4.39
CA GLU A 41 -20.71 9.48 5.65
C GLU A 41 -20.87 10.99 5.82
N LEU A 42 -19.82 11.77 5.50
CA LEU A 42 -19.80 13.21 5.74
C LEU A 42 -20.36 14.03 4.58
N MET A 43 -20.33 13.47 3.36
CA MET A 43 -20.74 14.16 2.14
C MET A 43 -21.62 13.25 1.27
N PRO A 44 -22.76 12.74 1.79
CA PRO A 44 -23.60 11.79 1.07
C PRO A 44 -24.20 12.35 -0.23
N ASP A 45 -24.44 13.67 -0.27
CA ASP A 45 -25.01 14.37 -1.43
C ASP A 45 -23.96 14.79 -2.48
N GLN A 46 -22.68 14.46 -2.25
CA GLN A 46 -21.64 14.77 -3.22
C GLN A 46 -21.82 13.91 -4.48
N ASP A 47 -21.62 14.52 -5.64
CA ASP A 47 -21.60 13.81 -6.91
C ASP A 47 -20.49 12.75 -6.95
N ASP A 48 -20.82 11.62 -7.58
CA ASP A 48 -19.93 10.47 -7.70
C ASP A 48 -18.61 10.82 -8.37
N GLU A 49 -18.63 11.74 -9.35
CA GLU A 49 -17.45 12.13 -10.12
C GLU A 49 -16.44 12.87 -9.25
N SER A 50 -16.89 13.85 -8.46
CA SER A 50 -16.04 14.60 -7.55
C SER A 50 -15.55 13.74 -6.38
N ARG A 51 -16.36 12.77 -5.91
CA ARG A 51 -15.91 11.79 -4.91
C ARG A 51 -14.80 10.90 -5.47
N GLN A 52 -14.96 10.37 -6.69
CA GLN A 52 -13.92 9.60 -7.36
C GLN A 52 -12.67 10.42 -7.64
N ALA A 53 -12.81 11.69 -8.02
CA ALA A 53 -11.68 12.60 -8.21
C ALA A 53 -10.89 12.83 -6.91
N ALA A 54 -11.57 13.00 -5.77
CA ALA A 54 -10.93 13.13 -4.46
C ALA A 54 -10.15 11.86 -4.07
N ILE A 55 -10.76 10.67 -4.25
CA ILE A 55 -10.12 9.38 -3.98
C ILE A 55 -8.90 9.16 -4.88
N LEU A 56 -9.02 9.49 -6.18
CA LEU A 56 -7.91 9.39 -7.12
C LEU A 56 -6.75 10.31 -6.72
N ARG A 57 -7.07 11.55 -6.35
CA ARG A 57 -6.08 12.52 -5.89
C ARG A 57 -5.36 12.04 -4.62
N PHE A 58 -6.11 11.48 -3.68
CA PHE A 58 -5.54 10.89 -2.47
C PHE A 58 -4.58 9.74 -2.78
N LYS A 59 -4.98 8.81 -3.67
CA LYS A 59 -4.12 7.70 -4.13
C LYS A 59 -2.81 8.19 -4.74
N GLN A 60 -2.84 9.29 -5.51
CA GLN A 60 -1.62 9.90 -6.06
C GLN A 60 -0.70 10.46 -4.97
N ILE A 61 -1.25 11.11 -3.95
CA ILE A 61 -0.47 11.68 -2.84
C ILE A 61 0.25 10.57 -2.07
N ILE A 62 -0.46 9.52 -1.67
CA ILE A 62 0.11 8.42 -0.87
C ILE A 62 1.02 7.49 -1.68
N SER A 63 0.91 7.48 -3.01
CA SER A 63 1.80 6.70 -3.88
C SER A 63 3.14 7.40 -4.13
N ASN A 64 3.14 8.73 -4.11
CA ASN A 64 4.34 9.57 -4.29
C ASN A 64 5.03 9.94 -2.97
N SER A 65 4.47 9.50 -1.83
CA SER A 65 5.05 9.61 -0.49
C SER A 65 5.77 8.31 -0.12
#